data_AF-A0A2E3AER3-F1
#
_entry.id   AF-A0A2E3AER3-F1
#
_cell.length_a   1.000
_cell.length_b   1.000
_cell.length_c   1.000
_cell.angle_alpha   90.00
_cell.angle_beta   90.00
_cell.angle_gamma   90.00
#
_symmetry.space_group_name_H-M   'P 1'
#
loop_
_entity.id
_entity.type
_entity.pdbx_description
1 polymer ?
#
loop_
_entity_poly.entity_id
_entity_poly.type
_entity_poly.pdbx_seq_one_letter_code
_entity_poly.pdbx_strand_id
1 'polypeptide(L)' 'MTNKPFFRRKKVCPFSSEDAPKIDYKDTKLLQRYISERGKVVPSRITAVSAKKQRELARAIKRARFLALLPYAVK' A
#
# COMPACT_ATOMS: atom_id res chain seq x y z
N MET A 1 7.30 -16.71 -34.72
CA MET A 1 6.56 -16.06 -33.60
C MET A 1 7.57 -15.33 -32.74
N THR A 2 7.75 -14.03 -32.95
CA THR A 2 8.73 -13.24 -32.19
C THR A 2 8.18 -12.96 -30.80
N ASN A 3 8.68 -13.69 -29.79
CA ASN A 3 8.48 -13.36 -28.38
C ASN A 3 9.15 -12.00 -28.10
N LYS A 4 8.40 -10.91 -28.30
CA LYS A 4 8.80 -9.59 -27.85
C LYS A 4 8.83 -9.67 -26.32
N PRO A 5 9.98 -9.55 -25.64
CA PRO A 5 9.99 -9.57 -24.19
C PRO A 5 9.18 -8.36 -23.74
N PHE A 6 8.04 -8.60 -23.08
CA PHE A 6 7.28 -7.52 -22.44
C PHE A 6 8.24 -6.81 -21.49
N PHE A 7 8.64 -5.59 -21.81
CA PHE A 7 9.44 -4.75 -20.92
C PHE A 7 8.60 -4.48 -19.66
N ARG A 8 8.73 -5.36 -18.66
CA ARG A 8 8.14 -5.13 -17.35
C ARG A 8 8.95 -4.01 -16.70
N ARG A 9 8.36 -2.81 -16.67
CA ARG A 9 8.90 -1.68 -15.93
C ARG A 9 9.21 -2.13 -14.50
N LYS A 10 10.48 -1.98 -14.08
CA LYS A 10 10.89 -2.26 -12.70
C LYS A 10 10.06 -1.38 -11.78
N LYS A 11 9.28 -2.00 -10.89
CA LYS A 11 8.49 -1.24 -9.93
C LYS A 11 9.40 -0.81 -8.78
N VAL A 12 9.41 0.49 -8.50
CA VAL A 12 10.18 1.08 -7.39
C VAL A 12 9.25 1.25 -6.19
N CYS A 13 9.78 1.04 -4.98
CA CYS A 13 9.01 1.21 -3.75
C CYS A 13 8.73 2.70 -3.51
N PRO A 14 7.45 3.12 -3.39
CA PRO A 14 7.09 4.52 -3.15
C PRO A 14 7.58 5.09 -1.81
N PHE A 15 7.91 4.20 -0.86
CA PHE A 15 8.34 4.56 0.50
C PHE A 15 9.85 4.42 0.73
N SER A 16 10.62 4.26 -0.34
CA SER A 16 12.08 4.05 -0.27
C SER A 16 12.89 5.24 -0.76
N SER A 17 12.24 6.28 -1.29
CA SER A 17 12.88 7.55 -1.67
C SER A 17 13.11 8.44 -0.43
N GLU A 18 14.03 9.39 -0.53
CA GLU A 18 14.34 10.34 0.56
C GLU A 18 13.13 11.22 0.91
N ASP A 19 12.35 11.64 -0.09
CA ASP A 19 11.13 12.42 0.08
C ASP A 19 9.88 11.58 0.39
N ALA A 20 10.07 10.31 0.77
CA ALA A 20 8.95 9.41 1.00
C ALA A 20 8.09 9.87 2.18
N PRO A 21 6.75 9.91 2.02
CA PRO A 21 5.86 10.25 3.12
C PRO A 21 5.99 9.20 4.23
N LYS A 22 6.00 9.69 5.48
CA LYS A 22 6.05 8.83 6.66
C LYS A 22 4.74 8.05 6.77
N ILE A 23 4.85 6.76 7.10
CA ILE A 23 3.68 5.88 7.27
C ILE A 23 3.15 6.06 8.69
N ASP A 24 2.08 6.83 8.84
CA ASP A 24 1.34 6.97 10.11
C ASP A 24 -0.11 6.46 9.97
N TYR A 25 -0.70 6.03 11.09
CA TYR A 25 -2.10 5.61 11.17
C TYR A 25 -3.08 6.79 11.11
N LYS A 26 -2.60 8.00 11.41
CA LYS A 26 -3.39 9.24 11.37
C LYS A 26 -3.64 9.74 9.95
N ASP A 27 -2.75 9.39 9.01
CA ASP A 27 -2.82 9.84 7.62
C ASP A 27 -3.77 8.98 6.79
N THR A 28 -5.07 9.14 7.04
CA THR A 28 -6.13 8.35 6.37
C THR A 28 -6.07 8.46 4.85
N LYS A 29 -5.79 9.65 4.31
CA LYS A 29 -5.64 9.90 2.85
C LYS A 29 -4.54 9.05 2.22
N LEU A 30 -3.42 8.86 2.92
CA LEU A 30 -2.32 8.03 2.46
C LEU A 30 -2.71 6.56 2.53
N LEU A 31 -3.23 6.12 3.69
CA LEU A 31 -3.58 4.72 3.92
C LEU A 31 -4.70 4.22 3.00
N GLN A 32 -5.66 5.08 2.66
CA GLN A 32 -6.78 4.74 1.79
C GLN A 32 -6.32 4.31 0.39
N ARG A 33 -5.20 4.85 -0.12
CA ARG A 33 -4.61 4.44 -1.41
C ARG A 33 -4.10 3.00 -1.40
N TYR A 34 -3.85 2.43 -0.22
CA TYR A 34 -3.32 1.08 -0.04
C TYR A 34 -4.39 0.08 0.44
N ILE A 35 -5.65 0.49 0.38
CA ILE A 35 -6.82 -0.33 0.68
C ILE A 35 -7.65 -0.45 -0.61
N SER A 36 -8.21 -1.64 -0.84
CA SER A 36 -9.12 -1.86 -1.97
C SER A 36 -10.46 -1.19 -1.70
N GLU A 37 -11.29 -1.06 -2.74
CA GLU A 37 -12.65 -0.53 -2.63
C GLU A 37 -13.47 -1.26 -1.56
N ARG A 38 -13.28 -2.58 -1.41
CA ARG A 38 -13.94 -3.41 -0.39
C ARG A 38 -13.36 -3.28 1.02
N GLY A 39 -12.38 -2.42 1.24
CA GLY A 39 -11.74 -2.29 2.55
C GLY A 39 -10.67 -3.34 2.85
N LYS A 40 -10.11 -4.07 1.87
CA LYS A 40 -9.01 -5.04 2.10
C LYS A 40 -7.64 -4.40 1.86
N VAL A 41 -6.59 -4.83 2.57
CA VAL A 41 -5.23 -4.30 2.34
C VAL A 41 -4.71 -4.80 0.98
N VAL A 42 -4.23 -3.89 0.14
CA VAL A 42 -3.72 -4.22 -1.19
C VAL A 42 -2.36 -4.94 -1.08
N PRO A 43 -2.14 -6.07 -1.77
CA PRO A 43 -0.86 -6.77 -1.76
C PRO A 43 0.31 -5.97 -2.34
N SER A 44 1.52 -6.20 -1.81
CA SER A 44 2.75 -5.54 -2.26
C SER A 44 3.09 -5.75 -3.73
N ARG A 45 2.63 -6.85 -4.35
CA ARG A 45 2.78 -7.11 -5.79
C ARG A 45 2.15 -6.02 -6.66
N ILE A 46 1.05 -5.43 -6.19
CA ILE A 46 0.32 -4.38 -6.91
C ILE A 46 0.98 -3.03 -6.62
N THR A 47 1.14 -2.70 -5.33
CA THR A 47 1.59 -1.39 -4.83
C THR A 47 3.10 -1.16 -4.91
N ALA A 48 3.88 -2.20 -5.21
CA ALA A 48 5.34 -2.18 -5.29
C ALA A 48 6.08 -1.83 -4.00
N VAL A 49 5.39 -1.84 -2.85
CA VAL A 49 5.97 -1.50 -1.56
C VAL A 49 6.94 -2.61 -1.11
N SER A 50 8.11 -2.23 -0.59
CA SER A 50 9.09 -3.16 -0.03
C SER A 50 8.52 -3.95 1.15
N ALA A 51 8.99 -5.17 1.38
CA ALA A 51 8.43 -6.04 2.41
C ALA A 51 8.45 -5.42 3.83
N LYS A 52 9.51 -4.67 4.16
CA LYS A 52 9.62 -3.95 5.44
C LYS A 52 8.54 -2.88 5.57
N LYS A 53 8.40 -2.03 4.55
CA LYS A 53 7.40 -0.96 4.52
C LYS A 53 5.98 -1.48 4.45
N GLN A 54 5.74 -2.61 3.78
CA GLN A 54 4.42 -3.25 3.72
C GLN A 54 3.98 -3.73 5.12
N ARG A 55 4.90 -4.23 5.95
CA ARG A 55 4.60 -4.60 7.35
C ARG A 55 4.28 -3.37 8.20
N GLU A 56 5.03 -2.29 8.04
CA GLU A 56 4.77 -1.00 8.70
C GLU A 56 3.38 -0.45 8.31
N LEU A 57 3.08 -0.44 7.01
CA LEU A 57 1.81 -0.03 6.42
C LEU A 57 0.64 -0.87 6.94
N ALA A 58 0.78 -2.19 6.96
CA ALA A 58 -0.26 -3.08 7.49
C ALA A 58 -0.53 -2.82 8.98
N ARG A 59 0.50 -2.52 9.79
CA ARG A 59 0.32 -2.13 11.20
C ARG A 59 -0.37 -0.78 11.33
N ALA A 60 -0.04 0.20 10.50
CA ALA A 60 -0.71 1.50 10.48
C ALA A 60 -2.19 1.37 10.10
N ILE A 61 -2.53 0.61 9.05
CA ILE A 61 -3.91 0.35 8.63
C ILE A 61 -4.70 -0.35 9.73
N LYS A 62 -4.13 -1.37 10.38
CA LYS A 62 -4.81 -2.07 11.50
C LYS A 62 -5.09 -1.13 12.67
N ARG A 63 -4.16 -0.25 13.03
CA ARG A 63 -4.37 0.78 14.07
C ARG A 63 -5.45 1.78 13.67
N ALA A 64 -5.41 2.27 12.43
CA ALA A 64 -6.43 3.18 11.91
C ALA A 64 -7.84 2.56 11.93
N ARG A 65 -7.95 1.27 11.60
CA ARG A 65 -9.22 0.52 11.70
C ARG A 65 -9.72 0.35 13.13
N PHE A 66 -8.82 0.07 14.07
CA PHE A 66 -9.16 -0.03 15.48
C PHE A 66 -9.72 1.30 16.03
N LEU A 67 -9.17 2.43 15.57
CA LEU A 67 -9.64 3.78 15.92
C LEU A 67 -10.82 4.28 15.06
N ALA A 68 -11.46 3.41 14.29
CA ALA A 68 -12.58 3.75 13.38
C ALA A 68 -12.26 4.83 12.30
N LEU A 69 -10.98 5.08 12.01
CA LEU A 69 -10.56 6.00 10.95
C LEU A 69 -10.67 5.40 9.55
N LEU A 70 -10.64 4.06 9.45
CA LEU A 70 -10.76 3.31 8.20
C LEU A 70 -11.73 2.12 8.39
N PRO A 71 -12.53 1.78 7.37
CA PRO A 71 -13.46 0.66 7.47
C PRO A 71 -12.75 -0.70 7.38
N TYR A 72 -13.34 -1.71 8.00
CA TYR A 72 -12.95 -3.12 7.84
C TYR A 72 -13.50 -3.73 6.54
N ALA A 73 -14.72 -3.34 6.17
CA ALA A 73 -15.39 -3.76 4.96
C ALA A 73 -16.29 -2.61 4.48
N VAL A 74 -16.33 -2.43 3.16
CA VAL A 74 -17.28 -1.53 2.49
C VAL A 74 -18.24 -2.43 1.69
N LYS A 75 -19.53 -2.14 1.75
CA LYS A 75 -20.58 -2.89 1.03
C LYS A 75 -20.40 -2.78 -0.48
#